data_AF-A0A368CKA4-F1
#
_entry.id   AF-A0A368CKA4-F1
#
_cell.length_a   1.000
_cell.length_b   1.000
_cell.length_c   1.000
_cell.angle_alpha   90.00
_cell.angle_beta   90.00
_cell.angle_gamma   90.00
#
_symmetry.space_group_name_H-M   'P 1'
#
loop_
_entity.id
_entity.type
_entity.pdbx_description
1 polymer ?
#
loop_
_entity_poly.entity_id
_entity_poly.type
_entity_poly.pdbx_seq_one_letter_code
_entity_poly.pdbx_strand_id
1 'polypeptide(L)'
;MAPSELVIGALMRNELLLKASRQWLEEGGRFRLDVIPLESDQLFAQLQSRWEGLDGVLIEQGALDRYGLEQLREQGMLLPAVVLGDVTGEMTYHEAEVHLQADQLEQLPYNLDAAVSRFLERRVLRDRAGEAPLAANAEHWRLSRRLEERVGYLGVFYKRDPRLFLRSLPGDERQELLGSLERSYRDVLLSYFRDPPAANQAIESFVNTAFFCDLPITKAVEIHMNLIDGWSKQLALEGHQSEFLQDYRLALLDVMAHLCEMYRRSVPPETTTGLVSRSSPETLQPQEETPS
;
A
#
# COMPACT_ATOMS: atom_id res chain seq x y z
N MET A 1 -21.55 -9.29 1.18
CA MET A 1 -20.96 -8.95 -0.13
C MET A 1 -19.62 -9.65 -0.20
N ALA A 2 -19.42 -10.53 -1.18
CA ALA A 2 -18.15 -11.22 -1.37
C ALA A 2 -17.03 -10.18 -1.61
N PRO A 3 -15.79 -10.40 -1.13
CA PRO A 3 -14.67 -9.54 -1.50
C PRO A 3 -14.48 -9.62 -3.02
N SER A 4 -14.52 -8.47 -3.71
CA SER A 4 -14.32 -8.41 -5.15
C SER A 4 -12.83 -8.55 -5.48
N GLU A 5 -12.48 -9.48 -6.37
CA GLU A 5 -11.08 -9.87 -6.71
C GLU A 5 -10.27 -8.77 -7.43
N LEU A 6 -9.40 -8.04 -6.73
CA LEU A 6 -8.58 -6.96 -7.32
C LEU A 6 -7.62 -7.50 -8.38
N VAL A 7 -7.67 -6.95 -9.60
CA VAL A 7 -6.80 -7.38 -10.71
C VAL A 7 -5.54 -6.54 -10.72
N ILE A 8 -4.38 -7.19 -10.59
CA ILE A 8 -3.07 -6.53 -10.48
C ILE A 8 -2.25 -6.84 -11.72
N GLY A 9 -1.82 -5.80 -12.42
CA GLY A 9 -0.95 -5.93 -13.60
C GLY A 9 0.50 -6.09 -13.18
N ALA A 10 1.14 -7.22 -13.50
CA ALA A 10 2.54 -7.46 -13.19
C ALA A 10 3.45 -7.13 -14.38
N LEU A 11 4.35 -6.18 -14.18
CA LEU A 11 5.41 -5.75 -15.08
C LEU A 11 6.75 -6.25 -14.52
N MET A 12 7.06 -7.53 -14.79
CA MET A 12 8.28 -8.20 -14.33
C MET A 12 8.98 -8.89 -15.49
N ARG A 13 10.31 -8.85 -15.48
CA ARG A 13 11.20 -9.64 -16.35
C ARG A 13 11.55 -10.99 -15.70
N ASN A 14 11.60 -11.04 -14.37
CA ASN A 14 12.00 -12.25 -13.65
C ASN A 14 10.83 -13.23 -13.43
N GLU A 15 10.87 -14.39 -14.09
CA GLU A 15 9.85 -15.43 -13.97
C GLU A 15 9.75 -16.05 -12.55
N LEU A 16 10.83 -16.07 -11.78
CA LEU A 16 10.83 -16.62 -10.42
C LEU A 16 10.06 -15.70 -9.46
N LEU A 17 10.30 -14.39 -9.55
CA LEU A 17 9.55 -13.39 -8.78
C LEU A 17 8.09 -13.43 -9.16
N LEU A 18 7.79 -13.56 -10.45
CA LEU A 18 6.41 -13.64 -10.93
C LEU A 18 5.66 -14.86 -10.39
N LYS A 19 6.31 -16.02 -10.34
CA LYS A 19 5.72 -17.23 -9.73
C LYS A 19 5.49 -17.07 -8.23
N ALA A 20 6.48 -16.51 -7.52
CA ALA A 20 6.38 -16.28 -6.09
C ALA A 20 5.28 -15.26 -5.74
N SER A 21 5.23 -14.12 -6.45
CA SER A 21 4.16 -13.13 -6.27
C SER A 21 2.78 -13.71 -6.58
N ARG A 22 2.65 -14.55 -7.63
CA ARG A 22 1.38 -15.22 -7.93
C ARG A 22 0.95 -16.12 -6.77
N GLN A 23 1.86 -16.92 -6.22
CA GLN A 23 1.55 -17.82 -5.11
C GLN A 23 1.02 -17.04 -3.89
N TRP A 24 1.74 -15.99 -3.47
CA TRP A 24 1.34 -15.16 -2.33
C TRP A 24 0.02 -14.40 -2.54
N LEU A 25 -0.30 -14.02 -3.78
CA LEU A 25 -1.56 -13.34 -4.11
C LEU A 25 -2.76 -14.30 -4.20
N GLU A 26 -2.54 -15.52 -4.72
CA GLU A 26 -3.56 -16.56 -4.81
C GLU A 26 -3.94 -17.09 -3.42
N GLU A 27 -2.98 -17.20 -2.49
CA GLU A 27 -3.21 -17.59 -1.09
C GLU A 27 -4.09 -16.58 -0.34
N GLY A 28 -3.99 -15.29 -0.66
CA GLY A 28 -4.86 -14.24 -0.12
C GLY A 28 -6.30 -14.26 -0.66
N GLY A 29 -6.57 -14.98 -1.77
CA GLY A 29 -7.91 -15.19 -2.35
C GLY A 29 -8.68 -13.95 -2.80
N ARG A 30 -8.03 -12.78 -2.81
CA ARG A 30 -8.63 -11.47 -3.13
C ARG A 30 -7.93 -10.74 -4.27
N PHE A 31 -6.78 -11.22 -4.73
CA PHE A 31 -6.02 -10.60 -5.80
C PHE A 31 -5.82 -11.58 -6.96
N ARG A 32 -5.93 -11.06 -8.18
CA ARG A 32 -5.67 -11.80 -9.41
C ARG A 32 -4.55 -11.12 -10.19
N LEU A 33 -3.44 -11.83 -10.40
CA LEU A 33 -2.29 -11.30 -11.11
C LEU A 33 -2.44 -11.51 -12.64
N ASP A 34 -2.46 -10.42 -13.41
CA ASP A 34 -2.39 -10.45 -14.88
C ASP A 34 -0.98 -10.05 -15.32
N VAL A 35 -0.31 -10.90 -16.10
CA VAL A 35 1.08 -10.68 -16.52
C VAL A 35 1.08 -9.85 -17.79
N ILE A 36 1.77 -8.72 -17.76
CA ILE A 36 1.92 -7.84 -18.91
C ILE A 36 3.36 -8.00 -19.45
N PRO A 37 3.54 -8.57 -20.66
CA PRO A 37 4.86 -8.73 -21.23
C PRO A 37 5.49 -7.37 -21.54
N LEU A 38 6.76 -7.20 -21.18
CA LEU A 38 7.51 -5.94 -21.32
C LEU A 38 8.06 -5.68 -22.74
N GLU A 39 7.42 -6.20 -23.78
CA GLU A 39 7.87 -5.96 -25.15
C GLU A 39 7.61 -4.50 -25.54
N SER A 40 8.69 -3.72 -25.66
CA SER A 40 8.72 -2.25 -25.68
C SER A 40 7.84 -1.59 -26.74
N ASP A 41 7.51 -2.27 -27.85
CA ASP A 41 6.73 -1.70 -28.96
C ASP A 41 5.20 -1.87 -28.80
N GLN A 42 4.73 -2.75 -27.92
CA GLN A 42 3.30 -3.01 -27.72
C GLN A 42 2.83 -2.87 -26.27
N LEU A 43 3.74 -2.59 -25.34
CA LEU A 43 3.43 -2.42 -23.93
C LEU A 43 2.27 -1.46 -23.72
N PHE A 44 2.32 -0.26 -24.29
CA PHE A 44 1.30 0.77 -24.11
C PHE A 44 -0.07 0.38 -24.71
N ALA A 45 -0.09 -0.28 -25.85
CA ALA A 45 -1.34 -0.74 -26.47
C ALA A 45 -1.99 -1.88 -25.66
N GLN A 46 -1.18 -2.82 -25.15
CA GLN A 46 -1.64 -3.89 -24.29
C GLN A 46 -2.09 -3.35 -22.92
N LEU A 47 -1.32 -2.43 -22.35
CA LEU A 47 -1.67 -1.73 -21.11
C LEU A 47 -3.01 -1.04 -21.31
N GLN A 48 -3.18 -0.19 -22.32
CA GLN A 48 -4.40 0.60 -22.56
C GLN A 48 -5.63 -0.28 -22.78
N SER A 49 -5.49 -1.41 -23.51
CA SER A 49 -6.60 -2.36 -23.72
C SER A 49 -7.04 -3.10 -22.45
N ARG A 50 -6.10 -3.31 -21.51
CA ARG A 50 -6.35 -3.99 -20.24
C ARG A 50 -6.49 -3.02 -19.06
N TRP A 51 -6.20 -1.74 -19.27
CA TRP A 51 -6.14 -0.66 -18.27
C TRP A 51 -7.48 -0.45 -17.59
N GLU A 52 -8.55 -0.55 -18.38
CA GLU A 52 -9.91 -0.51 -17.86
C GLU A 52 -10.22 -1.71 -16.96
N GLY A 53 -9.43 -2.78 -16.91
CA GLY A 53 -9.64 -3.94 -16.03
C GLY A 53 -8.74 -4.01 -14.80
N LEU A 54 -7.70 -3.17 -14.71
CA LEU A 54 -6.69 -3.23 -13.65
C LEU A 54 -7.04 -2.34 -12.46
N ASP A 55 -6.78 -2.85 -11.26
CA ASP A 55 -6.98 -2.18 -9.98
C ASP A 55 -5.66 -1.72 -9.34
N GLY A 56 -4.53 -2.27 -9.79
CA GLY A 56 -3.19 -1.91 -9.35
C GLY A 56 -2.10 -2.48 -10.26
N VAL A 57 -0.86 -2.05 -10.06
CA VAL A 57 0.31 -2.47 -10.85
C VAL A 57 1.45 -2.89 -9.94
N LEU A 58 2.16 -3.94 -10.34
CA LEU A 58 3.36 -4.44 -9.68
C LEU A 58 4.52 -4.26 -10.66
N ILE A 59 5.53 -3.46 -10.30
CA ILE A 59 6.64 -3.09 -11.20
C ILE A 59 7.94 -3.63 -10.63
N GLU A 60 8.68 -4.44 -11.38
CA GLU A 60 10.05 -4.78 -11.02
C GLU A 60 10.99 -3.60 -11.31
N GLN A 61 11.86 -3.26 -10.35
CA GLN A 61 12.81 -2.16 -10.48
C GLN A 61 13.79 -2.45 -11.62
N GLY A 62 13.91 -1.50 -12.56
CA GLY A 62 14.69 -1.67 -13.79
C GLY A 62 13.98 -2.43 -14.91
N ALA A 63 12.71 -2.82 -14.72
CA ALA A 63 11.92 -3.44 -15.79
C ALA A 63 11.51 -2.43 -16.87
N LEU A 64 11.20 -1.18 -16.48
CA LEU A 64 10.98 -0.04 -17.38
C LEU A 64 12.09 1.00 -17.24
N ASP A 65 12.51 1.56 -18.37
CA ASP A 65 13.40 2.73 -18.41
C ASP A 65 12.64 4.01 -18.00
N ARG A 66 13.37 5.03 -17.54
CA ARG A 66 12.81 6.36 -17.16
C ARG A 66 11.87 6.94 -18.22
N TYR A 67 12.18 6.71 -19.50
CA TYR A 67 11.35 7.13 -20.63
C TYR A 67 9.98 6.44 -20.68
N GLY A 68 9.91 5.14 -20.37
CA GLY A 68 8.65 4.40 -20.32
C GLY A 68 7.76 4.88 -19.17
N LEU A 69 8.36 5.20 -18.02
CA LEU A 69 7.68 5.74 -16.85
C LEU A 69 7.17 7.17 -17.08
N GLU A 70 7.96 8.01 -17.76
CA GLU A 70 7.55 9.35 -18.18
C GLU A 70 6.38 9.29 -19.17
N GLN A 71 6.40 8.38 -20.15
CA GLN A 71 5.28 8.19 -21.08
C GLN A 71 4.00 7.74 -20.36
N LEU A 72 4.10 6.83 -19.38
CA LEU A 72 2.96 6.43 -18.55
C LEU A 72 2.36 7.64 -17.81
N ARG A 73 3.22 8.53 -17.30
CA ARG A 73 2.80 9.75 -16.61
C ARG A 73 2.16 10.77 -17.54
N GLU A 74 2.73 10.96 -18.73
CA GLU A 74 2.22 11.88 -19.76
C GLU A 74 0.87 11.42 -20.32
N GLN A 75 0.65 10.11 -20.44
CA GLN A 75 -0.63 9.54 -20.87
C GLN A 75 -1.68 9.52 -19.74
N GLY A 76 -1.34 9.97 -18.54
CA GLY A 76 -2.26 9.96 -17.40
C GLY A 76 -2.63 8.55 -16.97
N MET A 77 -1.76 7.55 -17.18
CA MET A 77 -1.98 6.18 -16.75
C MET A 77 -1.34 5.97 -15.38
N LEU A 78 -2.02 6.44 -14.33
CA LEU A 78 -1.61 6.28 -12.92
C LEU A 78 -2.54 5.29 -12.22
N LEU A 79 -1.95 4.19 -11.74
CA LEU A 79 -2.59 3.19 -10.88
C LEU A 79 -1.82 3.10 -9.56
N PRO A 80 -2.46 2.62 -8.48
CA PRO A 80 -1.74 2.18 -7.28
C PRO A 80 -0.63 1.21 -7.69
N ALA A 81 0.63 1.53 -7.36
CA ALA A 81 1.75 0.71 -7.76
C ALA A 81 2.61 0.25 -6.58
N VAL A 82 3.04 -0.99 -6.65
CA VAL A 82 4.05 -1.57 -5.77
C VAL A 82 5.31 -1.83 -6.60
N VAL A 83 6.44 -1.24 -6.20
CA VAL A 83 7.72 -1.41 -6.88
C VAL A 83 8.54 -2.47 -6.13
N LEU A 84 8.92 -3.53 -6.83
CA LEU A 84 9.73 -4.62 -6.31
C LEU A 84 11.19 -4.44 -6.67
N GLY A 85 12.06 -4.22 -5.69
CA GLY A 85 13.49 -4.04 -5.92
C GLY A 85 14.23 -3.50 -4.70
N ASP A 86 15.47 -3.09 -4.93
CA ASP A 86 16.31 -2.47 -3.92
C ASP A 86 15.71 -1.12 -3.50
N VAL A 87 15.68 -0.86 -2.20
CA VAL A 87 15.21 0.39 -1.59
C VAL A 87 16.24 1.48 -1.87
N THR A 88 16.20 2.06 -3.08
CA THR A 88 17.18 3.05 -3.56
C THR A 88 16.74 4.49 -3.39
N GLY A 89 15.56 4.76 -2.79
CA GLY A 89 15.10 6.12 -2.56
C GLY A 89 14.64 6.87 -3.83
N GLU A 90 14.77 6.29 -5.03
CA GLU A 90 14.31 6.91 -6.28
C GLU A 90 12.81 6.68 -6.50
N MET A 91 12.05 7.79 -6.55
CA MET A 91 10.64 7.77 -6.99
C MET A 91 10.59 7.40 -8.47
N THR A 92 10.09 6.21 -8.78
CA THR A 92 10.22 5.57 -10.09
C THR A 92 8.98 5.82 -10.96
N TYR A 93 7.79 5.81 -10.38
CA TYR A 93 6.53 5.82 -11.12
C TYR A 93 5.57 6.93 -10.67
N HIS A 94 5.28 7.03 -9.37
CA HIS A 94 4.42 8.08 -8.83
C HIS A 94 4.62 8.29 -7.33
N GLU A 95 4.26 9.46 -6.81
CA GLU A 95 4.44 9.82 -5.40
C GLU A 95 3.58 9.01 -4.39
N ALA A 96 2.78 8.04 -4.84
CA ALA A 96 2.03 7.12 -3.97
C ALA A 96 2.46 5.66 -4.14
N GLU A 97 3.60 5.42 -4.81
CA GLU A 97 4.16 4.08 -4.92
C GLU A 97 4.65 3.55 -3.58
N VAL A 98 4.59 2.23 -3.45
CA VAL A 98 5.07 1.52 -2.28
C VAL A 98 6.21 0.61 -2.71
N HIS A 99 7.37 0.77 -2.09
CA HIS A 99 8.53 -0.09 -2.36
C HIS A 99 8.48 -1.33 -1.47
N LEU A 100 8.79 -2.47 -2.08
CA LEU A 100 8.90 -3.75 -1.40
C LEU A 100 10.15 -4.48 -1.89
N GLN A 101 10.93 -5.05 -0.99
CA GLN A 101 12.07 -5.86 -1.39
C GLN A 101 11.63 -7.22 -1.92
N ALA A 102 12.40 -7.75 -2.87
CA ALA A 102 12.10 -9.01 -3.52
C ALA A 102 12.14 -10.22 -2.57
N ASP A 103 12.77 -10.10 -1.40
CA ASP A 103 12.80 -11.13 -0.38
C ASP A 103 11.58 -11.05 0.56
N GLN A 104 10.84 -9.94 0.59
CA GLN A 104 9.73 -9.68 1.51
C GLN A 104 8.35 -9.87 0.85
N LEU A 105 8.24 -10.79 -0.10
CA LEU A 105 7.01 -11.03 -0.88
C LEU A 105 5.80 -11.44 -0.01
N GLU A 106 6.02 -11.92 1.21
CA GLU A 106 4.93 -12.23 2.16
C GLU A 106 4.15 -10.96 2.55
N GLN A 107 4.79 -9.79 2.46
CA GLN A 107 4.17 -8.50 2.74
C GLN A 107 3.43 -7.91 1.55
N LEU A 108 3.47 -8.57 0.39
CA LEU A 108 2.94 -8.03 -0.86
C LEU A 108 1.44 -7.73 -0.78
N PRO A 109 0.56 -8.59 -0.23
CA PRO A 109 -0.86 -8.27 -0.07
C PRO A 109 -1.10 -6.99 0.76
N TYR A 110 -0.31 -6.80 1.81
CA TYR A 110 -0.39 -5.64 2.70
C TYR A 110 0.08 -4.35 2.02
N ASN A 111 1.16 -4.43 1.23
CA ASN A 111 1.68 -3.29 0.49
C ASN A 111 0.80 -2.91 -0.70
N LEU A 112 0.10 -3.87 -1.31
CA LEU A 112 -0.95 -3.57 -2.30
C LEU A 112 -2.12 -2.82 -1.67
N ASP A 113 -2.62 -3.29 -0.53
CA ASP A 113 -3.67 -2.60 0.23
C ASP A 113 -3.23 -1.18 0.61
N ALA A 114 -1.96 -1.00 0.98
CA ALA A 114 -1.37 0.29 1.26
C ALA A 114 -1.32 1.19 0.02
N ALA A 115 -0.85 0.68 -1.11
CA ALA A 115 -0.78 1.42 -2.37
C ALA A 115 -2.17 1.91 -2.80
N VAL A 116 -3.18 1.03 -2.72
CA VAL A 116 -4.58 1.38 -3.03
C VAL A 116 -5.10 2.44 -2.06
N SER A 117 -4.84 2.30 -0.77
CA SER A 117 -5.24 3.28 0.25
C SER A 117 -4.64 4.66 0.00
N ARG A 118 -3.33 4.72 -0.26
CA ARG A 118 -2.60 5.97 -0.53
C ARG A 118 -3.12 6.67 -1.79
N PHE A 119 -3.39 5.89 -2.83
CA PHE A 119 -3.95 6.42 -4.07
C PHE A 119 -5.34 7.06 -3.84
N LEU A 120 -6.21 6.41 -3.08
CA LEU A 120 -7.54 6.93 -2.73
C LEU A 120 -7.47 8.15 -1.80
N GLU A 121 -6.64 8.12 -0.77
CA GLU A 121 -6.46 9.25 0.15
C GLU A 121 -5.98 10.51 -0.58
N ARG A 122 -5.03 10.35 -1.51
CA ARG A 122 -4.47 11.47 -2.27
C ARG A 122 -5.49 12.09 -3.23
N ARG A 123 -6.41 11.30 -3.77
CA ARG A 123 -7.56 11.82 -4.53
C ARG A 123 -8.43 12.72 -3.65
N VAL A 124 -8.80 12.26 -2.45
CA VAL A 124 -9.64 13.04 -1.51
C VAL A 124 -8.96 14.36 -1.15
N LEU A 125 -7.63 14.34 -0.94
CA LEU A 125 -6.86 15.55 -0.69
C LEU A 125 -6.84 16.52 -1.88
N ARG A 126 -6.70 16.00 -3.11
CA ARG A 126 -6.70 16.81 -4.35
C ARG A 126 -8.06 17.43 -4.64
N ASP A 127 -9.14 16.68 -4.42
CA ASP A 127 -10.52 17.14 -4.59
C ASP A 127 -10.86 18.26 -3.58
N ARG A 128 -10.37 18.15 -2.34
CA ARG A 128 -10.48 19.20 -1.31
C ARG A 128 -9.62 20.42 -1.59
N ALA A 129 -8.50 20.28 -2.29
CA ALA A 129 -7.60 21.37 -2.65
C ALA A 129 -8.12 22.22 -3.83
N GLY A 130 -9.22 21.83 -4.48
CA GLY A 130 -9.85 22.60 -5.55
C GLY A 130 -9.06 22.63 -6.86
N GLU A 131 -8.10 21.72 -7.04
CA GLU A 131 -7.42 21.53 -8.33
C GLU A 131 -8.41 20.93 -9.34
N ALA A 132 -8.82 21.73 -10.33
CA ALA A 132 -9.75 21.29 -11.36
C ALA A 132 -9.23 20.01 -12.06
N PRO A 133 -10.08 19.00 -12.30
CA PRO A 133 -9.69 17.81 -13.02
C PRO A 133 -9.37 18.20 -14.46
N LEU A 134 -8.08 18.13 -14.84
CA LEU A 134 -7.68 18.11 -16.24
C LEU A 134 -8.47 16.97 -16.92
N ALA A 135 -9.04 17.21 -18.10
CA ALA A 135 -9.94 16.28 -18.79
C ALA A 135 -9.36 14.87 -19.04
N ALA A 136 -8.04 14.68 -18.86
CA ALA A 136 -7.36 13.37 -18.83
C ALA A 136 -7.66 12.52 -17.57
N ASN A 137 -8.26 13.09 -16.51
CA ASN A 137 -8.52 12.43 -15.23
C ASN A 137 -9.85 11.64 -15.19
N ALA A 138 -10.59 11.54 -16.31
CA ALA A 138 -11.85 10.79 -16.33
C ALA A 138 -11.64 9.29 -16.09
N GLU A 139 -10.50 8.74 -16.50
CA GLU A 139 -10.18 7.33 -16.25
C GLU A 139 -9.79 7.11 -14.78
N HIS A 140 -9.07 8.05 -14.16
CA HIS A 140 -8.75 8.03 -12.73
C HIS A 140 -10.01 8.06 -11.85
N TRP A 141 -11.03 8.84 -12.25
CA TRP A 141 -12.31 8.90 -11.53
C TRP A 141 -13.03 7.54 -11.56
N ARG A 142 -13.03 6.86 -12.71
CA ARG A 142 -13.66 5.53 -12.87
C ARG A 142 -12.89 4.46 -12.11
N LEU A 143 -11.56 4.48 -12.15
CA LEU A 143 -10.70 3.57 -11.39
C LEU A 143 -10.90 3.74 -9.89
N SER A 144 -10.84 4.98 -9.40
CA SER A 144 -11.01 5.29 -7.98
C SER A 144 -12.39 4.89 -7.49
N ARG A 145 -13.46 5.17 -8.24
CA ARG A 145 -14.83 4.76 -7.88
C ARG A 145 -14.99 3.24 -7.83
N ARG A 146 -14.36 2.51 -8.75
CA ARG A 146 -14.39 1.03 -8.74
C ARG A 146 -13.60 0.46 -7.57
N LEU A 147 -12.42 1.02 -7.29
CA LEU A 147 -11.65 0.68 -6.09
C LEU A 147 -12.48 0.98 -4.82
N GLU A 148 -13.13 2.14 -4.74
CA GLU A 148 -13.98 2.53 -3.62
C GLU A 148 -15.15 1.54 -3.41
N GLU A 149 -15.87 1.18 -4.47
CA GLU A 149 -17.00 0.24 -4.43
C GLU A 149 -16.57 -1.20 -4.05
N ARG A 150 -15.36 -1.61 -4.44
CA ARG A 150 -14.85 -2.99 -4.27
C ARG A 150 -14.09 -3.23 -2.98
N VAL A 151 -13.36 -2.21 -2.53
CA VAL A 151 -12.64 -2.18 -1.25
C VAL A 151 -13.59 -1.78 -0.11
N GLY A 152 -14.75 -1.19 -0.43
CA GLY A 152 -15.69 -0.68 0.56
C GLY A 152 -15.19 0.61 1.22
N TYR A 153 -14.61 1.50 0.43
CA TYR A 153 -14.02 2.75 0.88
C TYR A 153 -15.12 3.80 1.11
N LEU A 154 -15.52 4.01 2.36
CA LEU A 154 -16.45 5.09 2.72
C LEU A 154 -15.67 6.39 2.95
N GLY A 155 -15.38 7.13 1.89
CA GLY A 155 -14.94 8.53 1.92
C GLY A 155 -13.51 8.81 2.44
N VAL A 156 -12.98 8.01 3.37
CA VAL A 156 -11.59 8.09 3.92
C VAL A 156 -11.08 6.73 4.46
N PHE A 157 -11.91 5.67 4.53
CA PHE A 157 -11.56 4.46 5.29
C PHE A 157 -11.30 3.24 4.40
N TYR A 158 -10.08 2.71 4.45
CA TYR A 158 -9.80 1.38 3.93
C TYR A 158 -10.32 0.31 4.91
N LYS A 159 -11.20 -0.58 4.43
CA LYS A 159 -11.65 -1.72 5.22
C LYS A 159 -10.55 -2.78 5.25
N ARG A 160 -9.75 -2.77 6.32
CA ARG A 160 -8.71 -3.79 6.56
C ARG A 160 -9.33 -5.19 6.56
N ASP A 161 -8.66 -6.16 5.95
CA ASP A 161 -9.15 -7.54 5.88
C ASP A 161 -8.82 -8.28 7.18
N PRO A 162 -9.82 -8.73 7.97
CA PRO A 162 -9.56 -9.44 9.22
C PRO A 162 -8.84 -10.78 9.05
N ARG A 163 -8.85 -11.35 7.83
CA ARG A 163 -8.15 -12.60 7.50
C ARG A 163 -6.64 -12.42 7.49
N LEU A 164 -6.18 -11.24 7.08
CA LEU A 164 -4.76 -10.88 7.01
C LEU A 164 -4.21 -10.39 8.36
N PHE A 165 -5.03 -10.33 9.41
CA PHE A 165 -4.55 -9.97 10.73
C PHE A 165 -3.62 -11.03 11.29
N LEU A 166 -2.54 -10.59 11.94
CA LEU A 166 -1.55 -11.48 12.55
C LEU A 166 -2.20 -12.52 13.48
N ARG A 167 -3.26 -12.13 14.20
CA ARG A 167 -4.04 -13.01 15.09
C ARG A 167 -4.82 -14.12 14.38
N SER A 168 -5.20 -13.90 13.12
CA SER A 168 -6.05 -14.78 12.32
C SER A 168 -5.25 -15.73 11.44
N LEU A 169 -3.97 -15.43 11.18
CA LEU A 169 -3.10 -16.24 10.33
C LEU A 169 -2.73 -17.60 10.97
N PRO A 170 -2.54 -18.64 10.14
CA PRO A 170 -1.92 -19.91 10.54
C PRO A 170 -0.54 -19.73 11.16
N GLY A 171 -0.08 -20.73 11.92
CA GLY A 171 1.19 -20.67 12.64
C GLY A 171 2.41 -20.45 11.75
N ASP A 172 2.44 -21.10 10.59
CA ASP A 172 3.56 -21.04 9.64
C ASP A 172 3.60 -19.67 8.94
N GLU A 173 2.49 -19.26 8.31
CA GLU A 173 2.35 -17.92 7.69
C GLU A 173 2.60 -16.77 8.68
N ARG A 174 2.17 -16.93 9.94
CA ARG A 174 2.47 -15.94 10.99
C ARG A 174 3.97 -15.82 11.23
N GLN A 175 4.70 -16.95 11.29
CA GLN A 175 6.14 -16.93 11.51
C GLN A 175 6.87 -16.31 10.32
N GLU A 176 6.44 -16.61 9.10
CA GLU A 176 7.00 -16.02 7.88
C GLU A 176 6.75 -14.51 7.84
N LEU A 177 5.54 -14.05 8.16
CA LEU A 177 5.22 -12.62 8.25
C LEU A 177 6.05 -11.92 9.35
N LEU A 178 6.21 -12.54 10.52
CA LEU A 178 7.04 -11.99 11.59
C LEU A 178 8.51 -11.90 11.16
N GLY A 179 9.05 -12.94 10.53
CA GLY A 179 10.40 -12.92 9.97
C GLY A 179 10.57 -11.87 8.87
N SER A 180 9.53 -11.63 8.07
CA SER A 180 9.50 -10.57 7.06
C SER A 180 9.48 -9.17 7.71
N LEU A 181 8.68 -8.97 8.76
CA LEU A 181 8.66 -7.73 9.55
C LEU A 181 9.99 -7.46 10.25
N GLU A 182 10.66 -8.49 10.78
CA GLU A 182 12.00 -8.36 11.36
C GLU A 182 13.04 -7.95 10.30
N ARG A 183 12.98 -8.52 9.09
CA ARG A 183 13.82 -8.11 7.95
C ARG A 183 13.56 -6.66 7.55
N SER A 184 12.29 -6.29 7.38
CA SER A 184 11.90 -4.92 7.05
C SER A 184 12.35 -3.91 8.11
N TYR A 185 12.21 -4.24 9.40
CA TYR A 185 12.70 -3.38 10.49
C TYR A 185 14.23 -3.32 10.54
N ARG A 186 14.91 -4.42 10.22
CA ARG A 186 16.38 -4.43 10.08
C ARG A 186 16.81 -3.46 8.98
N ASP A 187 16.09 -3.42 7.85
CA ASP A 187 16.39 -2.50 6.76
C ASP A 187 16.16 -1.04 7.16
N VAL A 188 15.12 -0.76 7.95
CA VAL A 188 14.92 0.55 8.59
C VAL A 188 16.17 0.95 9.36
N LEU A 189 16.64 0.10 10.28
CA LEU A 189 17.80 0.44 11.11
C LEU A 189 19.09 0.59 10.26
N LEU A 190 19.32 -0.27 9.28
CA LEU A 190 20.52 -0.21 8.43
C LEU A 190 20.56 1.03 7.52
N SER A 191 19.40 1.52 7.08
CA SER A 191 19.30 2.71 6.22
C SER A 191 19.17 4.01 7.03
N TYR A 192 18.68 3.96 8.28
CA TYR A 192 18.29 5.14 9.07
C TYR A 192 19.32 6.27 9.11
N PHE A 193 20.57 5.95 9.44
CA PHE A 193 21.66 6.94 9.52
C PHE A 193 22.46 7.09 8.23
N ARG A 194 22.27 6.18 7.26
CA ARG A 194 23.08 6.12 6.05
C ARG A 194 22.43 6.86 4.89
N ASP A 195 21.13 6.68 4.71
CA ASP A 195 20.41 7.17 3.54
C ASP A 195 18.96 7.56 3.90
N PRO A 196 18.69 8.86 4.17
CA PRO A 196 17.36 9.34 4.56
C PRO A 196 16.18 8.95 3.64
N PRO A 197 16.27 9.02 2.30
CA PRO A 197 15.19 8.58 1.42
C PRO A 197 14.93 7.06 1.50
N ALA A 198 15.97 6.22 1.56
CA ALA A 198 15.81 4.78 1.72
C ALA A 198 15.22 4.43 3.11
N ALA A 199 15.63 5.16 4.15
CA ALA A 199 15.08 5.01 5.50
C ALA A 199 13.58 5.31 5.53
N ASN A 200 13.14 6.41 4.89
CA ASN A 200 11.72 6.75 4.82
C ASN A 200 10.92 5.65 4.11
N GLN A 201 11.42 5.12 2.99
CA GLN A 201 10.77 4.02 2.27
C GLN A 201 10.70 2.75 3.13
N ALA A 202 11.77 2.40 3.83
CA ALA A 202 11.80 1.26 4.73
C ALA A 202 10.82 1.43 5.90
N ILE A 203 10.76 2.63 6.50
CA ILE A 203 9.81 2.96 7.58
C ILE A 203 8.39 2.80 7.06
N GLU A 204 8.10 3.37 5.90
CA GLU A 204 6.78 3.28 5.28
C GLU A 204 6.36 1.84 4.98
N SER A 205 7.25 1.03 4.40
CA SER A 205 7.00 -0.39 4.11
C SER A 205 6.69 -1.18 5.39
N PHE A 206 7.53 -1.02 6.42
CA PHE A 206 7.30 -1.67 7.72
C PHE A 206 5.97 -1.23 8.35
N VAL A 207 5.69 0.08 8.37
CA VAL A 207 4.50 0.64 9.01
C VAL A 207 3.22 0.23 8.27
N ASN A 208 3.24 0.19 6.93
CA ASN A 208 2.12 -0.29 6.12
C ASN A 208 1.78 -1.73 6.52
N THR A 209 2.76 -2.64 6.47
CA THR A 209 2.56 -4.04 6.85
C THR A 209 2.06 -4.16 8.29
N ALA A 210 2.68 -3.44 9.24
CA ALA A 210 2.29 -3.42 10.64
C ALA A 210 0.84 -2.94 10.85
N PHE A 211 0.39 -1.94 10.11
CA PHE A 211 -0.96 -1.41 10.21
C PHE A 211 -2.02 -2.37 9.64
N PHE A 212 -1.77 -2.95 8.46
CA PHE A 212 -2.73 -3.83 7.80
C PHE A 212 -2.82 -5.21 8.47
N CYS A 213 -1.72 -5.73 9.04
CA CYS A 213 -1.75 -6.96 9.82
C CYS A 213 -2.24 -6.77 11.28
N ASP A 214 -2.57 -5.54 11.68
CA ASP A 214 -3.00 -5.18 13.05
C ASP A 214 -1.95 -5.56 14.10
N LEU A 215 -0.68 -5.27 13.81
CA LEU A 215 0.45 -5.53 14.70
C LEU A 215 0.31 -4.74 16.00
N PRO A 216 0.34 -5.39 17.19
CA PRO A 216 0.39 -4.68 18.45
C PRO A 216 1.65 -3.82 18.56
N ILE A 217 1.51 -2.58 19.06
CA ILE A 217 2.67 -1.67 19.24
C ILE A 217 3.77 -2.33 20.11
N THR A 218 3.37 -3.13 21.10
CA THR A 218 4.31 -3.89 21.94
C THR A 218 5.18 -4.85 21.13
N LYS A 219 4.65 -5.44 20.05
CA LYS A 219 5.42 -6.32 19.15
C LYS A 219 6.41 -5.55 18.29
N ALA A 220 6.08 -4.34 17.84
CA ALA A 220 7.05 -3.50 17.13
C ALA A 220 8.24 -3.12 18.03
N VAL A 221 7.98 -2.80 19.30
CA VAL A 221 9.04 -2.55 20.30
C VAL A 221 9.86 -3.82 20.58
N GLU A 222 9.22 -4.97 20.67
CA GLU A 222 9.90 -6.26 20.86
C GLU A 222 10.86 -6.58 19.70
N ILE A 223 10.42 -6.38 18.45
CA ILE A 223 11.26 -6.53 17.25
C ILE A 223 12.50 -5.62 17.35
N HIS A 224 12.30 -4.35 17.71
CA HIS A 224 13.39 -3.41 17.89
C HIS A 224 14.40 -3.90 18.95
N MET A 225 13.92 -4.28 20.13
CA MET A 225 14.80 -4.71 21.23
C MET A 225 15.58 -5.98 20.86
N ASN A 226 14.93 -6.96 20.22
CA ASN A 226 15.57 -8.19 19.79
C ASN A 226 16.72 -7.93 18.79
N LEU A 227 16.52 -6.99 17.85
CA LEU A 227 17.55 -6.62 16.87
C LEU A 227 18.72 -5.88 17.54
N ILE A 228 18.43 -4.91 18.42
CA ILE A 228 19.47 -4.18 19.16
C ILE A 228 20.28 -5.12 20.06
N ASP A 229 19.63 -6.03 20.78
CA ASP A 229 20.30 -7.02 21.62
C ASP A 229 21.14 -7.99 20.78
N GLY A 230 20.65 -8.41 19.62
CA GLY A 230 21.38 -9.25 18.67
C GLY A 230 22.65 -8.56 18.16
N TRP A 231 22.56 -7.31 17.74
CA TRP A 231 23.70 -6.52 17.28
C TRP A 231 24.69 -6.21 18.41
N SER A 232 24.21 -5.91 19.62
CA SER A 232 25.05 -5.69 20.79
C SER A 232 25.91 -6.92 21.09
N LYS A 233 25.32 -8.13 21.05
CA LYS A 233 26.04 -9.40 21.22
C LYS A 233 27.06 -9.62 20.10
N GLN A 234 26.70 -9.36 18.86
CA GLN A 234 27.59 -9.52 17.71
C GLN A 234 28.80 -8.58 17.80
N LEU A 235 28.57 -7.30 18.08
CA LEU A 235 29.63 -6.29 18.23
C LEU A 235 30.56 -6.63 19.40
N ALA A 236 30.01 -7.13 20.52
CA ALA A 236 30.81 -7.57 21.66
C ALA A 236 31.74 -8.74 21.30
N LEU A 237 31.30 -9.66 20.42
CA LEU A 237 32.14 -10.75 19.91
C LEU A 237 33.23 -10.25 18.95
N GLU A 238 32.93 -9.22 18.17
CA GLU A 238 33.88 -8.56 17.26
C GLU A 238 34.83 -7.56 17.98
N GLY A 239 34.59 -7.30 19.28
CA GLY A 239 35.39 -6.37 20.10
C GLY A 239 35.06 -4.89 19.89
N HIS A 240 33.92 -4.58 19.27
CA HIS A 240 33.44 -3.22 19.03
C HIS A 240 32.56 -2.70 20.17
N GLN A 241 32.51 -1.38 20.34
CA GLN A 241 31.61 -0.74 21.31
C GLN A 241 30.17 -0.71 20.79
N SER A 242 29.20 -0.95 21.67
CA SER A 242 27.77 -0.98 21.35
C SER A 242 26.99 0.28 21.78
N GLU A 243 27.69 1.32 22.26
CA GLU A 243 27.03 2.50 22.84
C GLU A 243 26.18 3.28 21.82
N PHE A 244 26.62 3.32 20.56
CA PHE A 244 25.89 3.94 19.45
C PHE A 244 24.53 3.27 19.17
N LEU A 245 24.31 2.04 19.63
CA LEU A 245 23.01 1.37 19.45
C LEU A 245 21.87 2.11 20.16
N GLN A 246 22.19 2.94 21.16
CA GLN A 246 21.21 3.79 21.84
C GLN A 246 20.60 4.84 20.90
N ASP A 247 21.32 5.24 19.85
CA ASP A 247 20.85 6.25 18.89
C ASP A 247 19.69 5.72 18.03
N TYR A 248 19.60 4.40 17.85
CA TYR A 248 18.46 3.77 17.17
C TYR A 248 17.12 3.92 17.92
N ARG A 249 17.12 4.42 19.16
CA ARG A 249 15.88 4.85 19.82
C ARG A 249 15.14 5.92 19.01
N LEU A 250 15.87 6.76 18.26
CA LEU A 250 15.28 7.73 17.33
C LEU A 250 14.51 7.03 16.21
N ALA A 251 15.07 5.95 15.64
CA ALA A 251 14.39 5.16 14.62
C ALA A 251 13.11 4.51 15.16
N LEU A 252 13.12 4.01 16.40
CA LEU A 252 11.92 3.49 17.05
C LEU A 252 10.84 4.57 17.22
N LEU A 253 11.22 5.75 17.69
CA LEU A 253 10.29 6.88 17.84
C LEU A 253 9.66 7.26 16.50
N ASP A 254 10.46 7.27 15.44
CA ASP A 254 10.01 7.64 14.10
C ASP A 254 9.01 6.62 13.54
N VAL A 255 9.32 5.32 13.65
CA VAL A 255 8.40 4.24 13.26
C VAL A 255 7.09 4.32 14.07
N MET A 256 7.17 4.56 15.38
CA MET A 256 5.98 4.72 16.22
C MET A 256 5.16 5.94 15.83
N ALA A 257 5.80 7.06 15.49
CA ALA A 257 5.11 8.26 15.04
C ALA A 257 4.35 8.01 13.73
N HIS A 258 4.98 7.34 12.76
CA HIS A 258 4.34 6.97 11.50
C HIS A 258 3.17 6.02 11.70
N LEU A 259 3.31 4.99 12.55
CA LEU A 259 2.22 4.06 12.86
C LEU A 259 1.05 4.76 13.56
N CYS A 260 1.34 5.61 14.55
CA CYS A 260 0.32 6.42 15.22
C CYS A 260 -0.40 7.36 14.26
N GLU A 261 0.31 7.99 13.33
CA GLU A 261 -0.27 8.86 12.32
C GLU A 261 -1.19 8.07 11.36
N MET A 262 -0.79 6.86 10.95
CA MET A 262 -1.66 5.97 10.17
C MET A 262 -2.94 5.61 10.92
N TYR A 263 -2.84 5.23 12.20
CA TYR A 263 -4.03 4.98 13.02
C TYR A 263 -4.89 6.23 13.18
N ARG A 264 -4.28 7.41 13.38
CA ARG A 264 -5.01 8.68 13.50
C ARG A 264 -5.79 9.02 12.22
N ARG A 265 -5.20 8.80 11.04
CA ARG A 265 -5.85 9.02 9.73
C ARG A 265 -6.96 8.01 9.46
N SER A 266 -6.84 6.81 10.01
CA SER A 266 -7.84 5.75 9.87
C SER A 266 -9.11 5.97 10.72
N VAL A 267 -9.09 6.91 11.67
CA VAL A 267 -10.27 7.26 12.48
C VAL A 267 -11.07 8.36 11.79
N PRO A 268 -12.41 8.23 11.67
CA PRO A 268 -13.21 9.27 11.05
C PRO A 268 -13.09 10.61 11.77
N PRO A 269 -12.98 11.73 11.04
CA PRO A 269 -13.18 13.03 11.66
C PRO A 269 -14.63 13.08 12.18
N GLU A 270 -14.77 13.40 13.48
CA GLU A 270 -16.03 13.47 14.24
C GLU A 270 -17.13 14.38 13.64
N THR A 271 -16.88 15.06 12.52
CA THR A 271 -17.79 16.02 11.89
C THR A 271 -18.80 15.43 10.90
N THR A 272 -18.85 14.11 10.67
CA THR A 272 -19.82 13.52 9.72
C THR A 272 -20.93 12.68 10.36
N THR A 273 -20.88 12.43 11.66
CA THR A 273 -21.91 11.67 12.40
C THR A 273 -23.21 12.45 12.64
N GLY A 274 -23.36 13.65 12.06
CA GLY A 274 -24.54 14.51 12.21
C GLY A 274 -25.44 14.67 10.96
N LEU A 275 -25.04 14.19 9.78
CA LEU A 275 -25.80 14.45 8.54
C LEU A 275 -26.45 13.23 7.89
N VAL A 276 -26.32 12.05 8.49
CA VAL A 276 -27.10 10.87 8.07
C VAL A 276 -28.18 10.56 9.10
N SER A 277 -29.12 11.49 9.25
CA SER A 277 -30.44 11.17 9.78
C SER A 277 -31.49 11.49 8.72
N ARG A 278 -31.87 10.41 8.02
CA ARG A 278 -33.19 10.15 7.42
C ARG A 278 -33.61 11.04 6.25
N SER A 279 -33.37 10.53 5.05
CA SER A 279 -34.34 10.66 3.97
C SER A 279 -35.61 9.86 4.30
N SER A 280 -36.74 10.56 4.38
CA SER A 280 -38.04 10.03 3.97
C SER A 280 -38.63 11.04 3.00
N PRO A 281 -38.77 10.72 1.70
CA PRO A 281 -39.62 11.50 0.81
C PRO A 281 -41.06 11.06 1.07
N GLU A 282 -41.78 11.81 1.90
CA GLU A 282 -43.22 11.62 2.03
C GLU A 282 -43.87 12.07 0.71
N THR A 283 -44.33 11.06 -0.03
CA THR A 283 -45.04 11.20 -1.30
C THR A 283 -46.43 11.74 -0.99
N LEU A 284 -46.65 13.04 -1.18
CA LEU A 284 -47.99 13.61 -1.21
C LEU A 284 -48.43 13.71 -2.69
N GLN A 285 -49.36 12.83 -3.03
CA GLN A 285 -50.02 12.74 -4.33
C GLN A 285 -50.81 14.03 -4.65
N PRO A 286 -50.95 14.39 -5.93
CA PRO A 286 -51.88 15.43 -6.37
C PRO A 286 -53.30 14.84 -6.45
N GLN A 287 -54.27 15.48 -5.80
CA GLN A 287 -55.69 15.30 -6.12
C GLN A 287 -56.20 16.56 -6.82
N GLU A 288 -56.41 16.43 -8.13
CA GLU A 288 -57.22 17.30 -8.97
C GLU A 288 -58.72 17.01 -8.78
N GLU A 289 -59.50 18.10 -8.70
CA GLU A 289 -60.89 18.28 -9.21
C GLU A 289 -62.06 17.47 -8.59
N THR A 290 -63.28 17.96 -8.36
CA THR A 290 -64.08 19.21 -8.58
C THR A 290 -65.41 19.02 -7.78
N PRO A 291 -66.59 19.61 -8.11
CA PRO A 291 -67.13 20.87 -7.62
C PRO A 291 -68.48 20.73 -6.88
N SER A 292 -68.95 21.79 -6.20
CA SER A 292 -70.36 22.24 -6.11
C SER A 292 -70.46 23.57 -5.38
#